data_AF-A0A6P0REE8-F1
#
_entry.id   AF-A0A6P0REE8-F1
#
_cell.length_a   1.000
_cell.length_b   1.000
_cell.length_c   1.000
_cell.angle_alpha   90.00
_cell.angle_beta   90.00
_cell.angle_gamma   90.00
#
_symmetry.space_group_name_H-M   'P 1'
#
loop_
_entity.id
_entity.type
_entity.pdbx_description
1 polymer ?
#
loop_
_entity_poly.entity_id
_entity_poly.type
_entity_poly.pdbx_seq_one_letter_code
_entity_poly.pdbx_strand_id
1 'polypeptide(L)'
;MIYPSILDRKYNQYQPFVEEVAKQVKETLLKFCDTKGYAFTSRIKTIESLAEKIETGRFQKWSDLDDLFACTIIIPTLSHEKEVTEFCKSKFEIIKGKTVKRGQNKKSPDTFKFDSTRIYAQLKSNNDIIQENELSIYQIKFEIQIKSAFEHAWSV
;
A
#
# COMPACT_ATOMS: atom_id res chain seq x y z
N MET A 1 -19.74 -10.67 10.39
CA MET A 1 -19.70 -9.29 10.90
C MET A 1 -20.75 -8.49 10.13
N ILE A 2 -21.56 -7.66 10.79
CA ILE A 2 -22.62 -6.87 10.12
C ILE A 2 -22.06 -5.47 9.91
N TYR A 3 -22.01 -5.00 8.67
CA TYR A 3 -21.60 -3.64 8.33
C TYR A 3 -22.67 -2.95 7.46
N PRO A 4 -22.70 -1.60 7.42
CA PRO A 4 -23.73 -0.87 6.68
C PRO A 4 -23.75 -1.22 5.19
N SER A 5 -24.93 -1.34 4.58
CA SER A 5 -25.10 -1.64 3.14
C SER A 5 -24.42 -0.62 2.21
N ILE A 6 -24.25 0.63 2.68
CA ILE A 6 -23.52 1.67 1.96
C ILE A 6 -22.03 1.35 1.84
N LEU A 7 -21.44 0.69 2.86
CA LEU A 7 -20.04 0.25 2.86
C LEU A 7 -19.84 -0.83 1.81
N ASP A 8 -20.74 -1.82 1.80
CA ASP A 8 -20.75 -2.92 0.83
C ASP A 8 -20.78 -2.42 -0.61
N ARG A 9 -21.77 -1.58 -0.93
CA ARG A 9 -21.92 -0.99 -2.26
C ARG A 9 -20.67 -0.22 -2.68
N LYS A 10 -20.09 0.58 -1.79
CA LYS A 10 -18.91 1.39 -2.11
C LYS A 10 -17.65 0.53 -2.27
N TYR A 11 -17.48 -0.50 -1.45
CA TYR A 11 -16.39 -1.45 -1.59
C TYR A 11 -16.45 -2.15 -2.95
N ASN A 12 -17.63 -2.69 -3.31
CA ASN A 12 -17.86 -3.35 -4.59
C ASN A 12 -17.67 -2.40 -5.79
N GLN A 13 -17.96 -1.11 -5.64
CA GLN A 13 -17.64 -0.09 -6.66
C GLN A 13 -16.13 0.10 -6.86
N TYR A 14 -15.34 0.06 -5.79
CA TYR A 14 -13.89 0.25 -5.86
C TYR A 14 -13.13 -1.02 -6.26
N GLN A 15 -13.69 -2.19 -5.95
CA GLN A 15 -13.02 -3.47 -6.07
C GLN A 15 -12.40 -3.72 -7.47
N PRO A 16 -13.10 -3.54 -8.60
CA PRO A 16 -12.50 -3.75 -9.92
C PRO A 16 -11.27 -2.86 -10.19
N PHE A 17 -11.31 -1.60 -9.72
CA PHE A 17 -10.19 -0.65 -9.88
C PHE A 17 -9.02 -1.04 -8.98
N VAL A 18 -9.31 -1.49 -7.76
CA VAL A 18 -8.29 -1.98 -6.81
C VAL A 18 -7.63 -3.25 -7.34
N GLU A 19 -8.39 -4.15 -7.95
CA GLU A 19 -7.87 -5.38 -8.56
C GLU A 19 -6.96 -5.09 -9.76
N GLU A 20 -7.36 -4.15 -10.63
CA GLU A 20 -6.54 -3.74 -11.77
C GLU A 20 -5.24 -3.04 -11.32
N VAL A 21 -5.32 -2.15 -10.33
CA VAL A 21 -4.14 -1.52 -9.73
C VAL A 21 -3.24 -2.57 -9.09
N ALA A 22 -3.82 -3.52 -8.34
CA ALA A 22 -3.08 -4.61 -7.74
C ALA A 22 -2.35 -5.43 -8.81
N LYS A 23 -2.99 -5.75 -9.92
CA LYS A 23 -2.38 -6.48 -11.04
C LYS A 23 -1.17 -5.72 -11.60
N GLN A 24 -1.32 -4.45 -11.99
CA GLN A 24 -0.23 -3.66 -12.58
C GLN A 24 0.94 -3.44 -11.62
N VAL A 25 0.65 -3.17 -10.34
CA VAL A 25 1.68 -3.00 -9.32
C VAL A 25 2.40 -4.32 -9.05
N LYS A 26 1.68 -5.44 -8.95
CA LYS A 26 2.28 -6.78 -8.78
C LYS A 26 3.20 -7.11 -9.96
N GLU A 27 2.72 -6.97 -11.19
CA GLU A 27 3.54 -7.26 -12.38
C GLU A 27 4.83 -6.42 -12.41
N THR A 28 4.76 -5.15 -12.02
CA THR A 28 5.91 -4.25 -11.98
C THR A 28 6.90 -4.62 -10.88
N LEU A 29 6.40 -4.87 -9.66
CA LEU A 29 7.23 -5.14 -8.49
C LEU A 29 7.78 -6.57 -8.48
N LEU A 30 7.01 -7.57 -8.91
CA LEU A 30 7.48 -8.96 -9.01
C LEU A 30 8.67 -9.07 -9.95
N LYS A 31 8.59 -8.48 -11.16
CA LYS A 31 9.73 -8.48 -12.11
C LYS A 31 11.01 -7.91 -11.49
N PHE A 32 10.88 -6.82 -10.73
CA PHE A 32 12.00 -6.21 -10.02
C PHE A 32 12.52 -7.12 -8.88
N CYS A 33 11.61 -7.69 -8.09
CA CYS A 33 11.95 -8.60 -7.00
C CYS A 33 12.64 -9.87 -7.51
N ASP A 34 12.13 -10.48 -8.59
CA ASP A 34 12.71 -11.67 -9.21
C ASP A 34 14.13 -11.41 -9.70
N THR A 35 14.37 -10.23 -10.31
CA THR A 35 15.71 -9.83 -10.77
C THR A 35 16.70 -9.67 -9.62
N LYS A 36 16.21 -9.31 -8.43
CA LYS A 36 17.03 -9.02 -7.24
C LYS A 36 17.07 -10.18 -6.23
N GLY A 37 16.25 -11.22 -6.42
CA GLY A 37 16.07 -12.31 -5.46
C GLY A 37 15.30 -11.90 -4.20
N TYR A 38 14.41 -10.90 -4.29
CA TYR A 38 13.58 -10.48 -3.16
C TYR A 38 12.27 -11.27 -3.11
N ALA A 39 11.79 -11.52 -1.89
CA ALA A 39 10.46 -12.09 -1.72
C ALA A 39 9.41 -10.97 -1.77
N PHE A 40 8.24 -11.30 -2.31
CA PHE A 40 7.15 -10.35 -2.50
C PHE A 40 5.84 -10.97 -2.02
N THR A 41 5.06 -10.19 -1.29
CA THR A 41 3.70 -10.56 -0.87
C THR A 41 2.75 -9.39 -1.13
N SER A 42 1.47 -9.69 -1.30
CA SER A 42 0.47 -8.65 -1.52
C SER A 42 -0.91 -9.10 -1.06
N ARG A 43 -1.76 -8.15 -0.72
CA ARG A 43 -3.14 -8.40 -0.32
C ARG A 43 -4.05 -7.27 -0.78
N ILE A 44 -5.30 -7.62 -1.06
CA ILE A 44 -6.41 -6.68 -1.12
C ILE A 44 -7.14 -6.82 0.22
N LYS A 45 -7.43 -5.69 0.88
CA LYS A 45 -8.09 -5.68 2.18
C LYS A 45 -9.54 -6.16 1.99
N THR A 46 -9.98 -7.09 2.83
CA THR A 46 -11.39 -7.52 2.86
C THR A 46 -12.29 -6.43 3.42
N ILE A 47 -13.58 -6.53 3.13
CA ILE A 47 -14.56 -5.57 3.62
C ILE A 47 -14.67 -5.56 5.16
N GLU A 48 -14.51 -6.71 5.82
CA GLU A 48 -14.56 -6.81 7.29
C GLU A 48 -13.39 -6.03 7.92
N SER A 49 -12.17 -6.23 7.40
CA SER A 49 -10.99 -5.48 7.84
C SER A 49 -11.12 -3.98 7.53
N LEU A 50 -11.83 -3.62 6.46
CA LEU A 50 -12.10 -2.23 6.13
C LEU A 50 -13.12 -1.60 7.10
N ALA A 51 -14.18 -2.33 7.44
CA ALA A 51 -15.22 -1.90 8.37
C ALA A 51 -14.61 -1.56 9.73
N GLU A 52 -13.82 -2.47 10.29
CA GLU A 52 -13.09 -2.26 11.56
C GLU A 52 -12.24 -0.98 11.50
N LYS A 53 -11.54 -0.75 10.37
CA LYS A 53 -10.69 0.43 10.21
C LYS A 53 -11.48 1.73 10.13
N ILE A 54 -12.64 1.73 9.50
CA ILE A 54 -13.52 2.91 9.41
C ILE A 54 -14.13 3.22 10.78
N GLU A 55 -14.51 2.21 11.56
CA GLU A 55 -15.05 2.38 12.92
C GLU A 55 -14.08 3.09 13.86
N THR A 56 -12.76 2.93 13.66
CA THR A 56 -11.75 3.68 14.42
C THR A 56 -11.72 5.19 14.11
N GLY A 57 -12.49 5.67 13.12
CA GLY A 57 -12.56 7.09 12.74
C GLY A 57 -11.32 7.62 12.01
N ARG A 58 -10.38 6.74 11.64
CA ARG A 58 -9.10 7.13 11.03
C ARG A 58 -9.24 7.76 9.63
N PHE A 59 -10.32 7.49 8.92
CA PHE A 59 -10.55 7.99 7.55
C PHE A 59 -11.88 8.74 7.47
N GLN A 60 -11.82 9.97 6.96
CA GLN A 60 -12.99 10.82 6.75
C GLN A 60 -13.63 10.59 5.39
N LYS A 61 -12.83 10.23 4.36
CA LYS A 61 -13.29 9.97 3.00
C LYS A 61 -12.75 8.66 2.45
N TRP A 62 -13.50 8.05 1.53
CA TRP A 62 -13.07 6.84 0.82
C TRP A 62 -11.78 7.03 0.03
N SER A 63 -11.58 8.21 -0.56
CA SER A 63 -10.37 8.56 -1.28
C SER A 63 -9.14 8.72 -0.37
N ASP A 64 -9.31 8.74 0.95
CA ASP A 64 -8.20 8.78 1.91
C ASP A 64 -7.65 7.38 2.21
N LEU A 65 -8.40 6.33 1.89
CA LEU A 65 -7.97 4.94 2.07
C LEU A 65 -6.75 4.68 1.18
N ASP A 66 -5.64 4.36 1.82
CA ASP A 66 -4.33 4.24 1.19
C ASP A 66 -3.75 2.82 1.23
N ASP A 67 -4.51 1.87 1.77
CA ASP A 67 -4.11 0.47 1.93
C ASP A 67 -5.25 -0.52 1.59
N LEU A 68 -6.18 -0.13 0.71
CA LEU A 68 -7.13 -1.09 0.11
C LEU A 68 -6.38 -2.18 -0.65
N PHE A 69 -5.34 -1.78 -1.39
CA PHE A 69 -4.29 -2.67 -1.84
C PHE A 69 -3.00 -2.34 -1.10
N ALA A 70 -2.31 -3.38 -0.63
CA ALA A 70 -1.00 -3.25 -0.03
C ALA A 70 -0.08 -4.40 -0.45
N CYS A 71 1.20 -4.11 -0.62
CA CYS A 71 2.22 -5.11 -0.89
C CYS A 71 3.41 -4.95 0.04
N THR A 72 4.19 -6.01 0.16
CA THR A 72 5.42 -6.03 0.97
C THR A 72 6.54 -6.63 0.14
N ILE A 73 7.63 -5.87 0.05
CA ILE A 73 8.91 -6.32 -0.51
C ILE A 73 9.79 -6.72 0.68
N ILE A 74 10.19 -7.98 0.72
CA ILE A 74 11.07 -8.54 1.74
C ILE A 74 12.50 -8.52 1.20
N ILE A 75 13.32 -7.64 1.76
CA ILE A 75 14.74 -7.49 1.42
C ILE A 75 15.62 -8.30 2.39
N PRO A 76 16.79 -8.80 1.97
CA PRO A 76 17.66 -9.57 2.85
C PRO A 76 18.15 -8.76 4.07
N THR A 77 18.61 -7.53 3.81
CA THR A 77 19.16 -6.62 4.83
C THR A 77 18.76 -5.17 4.51
N LEU A 78 18.94 -4.27 5.48
CA LEU A 78 18.56 -2.86 5.34
C LEU A 78 19.36 -2.10 4.27
N SER A 79 20.51 -2.60 3.82
CA SER A 79 21.30 -1.95 2.77
C SER A 79 20.55 -1.87 1.43
N HIS A 80 19.58 -2.75 1.21
CA HIS A 80 18.77 -2.81 -0.01
C HIS A 80 17.56 -1.86 0.04
N GLU A 81 17.24 -1.25 1.18
CA GLU A 81 16.03 -0.41 1.33
C GLU A 81 16.06 0.81 0.39
N LYS A 82 17.25 1.39 0.18
CA LYS A 82 17.44 2.57 -0.65
C LYS A 82 17.12 2.29 -2.12
N GLU A 83 17.65 1.21 -2.70
CA GLU A 83 17.40 0.88 -4.11
C GLU A 83 15.93 0.54 -4.38
N VAL A 84 15.25 -0.13 -3.43
CA VAL A 84 13.81 -0.43 -3.55
C VAL A 84 13.01 0.86 -3.54
N THR A 85 13.35 1.79 -2.64
CA THR A 85 12.71 3.10 -2.54
C THR A 85 12.90 3.91 -3.82
N GLU A 86 14.10 3.91 -4.38
CA GLU A 86 14.42 4.59 -5.64
C GLU A 86 13.68 3.96 -6.83
N PHE A 87 13.62 2.63 -6.91
CA PHE A 87 12.84 1.92 -7.91
C PHE A 87 11.36 2.30 -7.84
N CYS A 88 10.76 2.28 -6.64
CA CYS A 88 9.36 2.67 -6.45
C CYS A 88 9.10 4.11 -6.91
N LYS A 89 9.97 5.06 -6.56
CA LYS A 89 9.89 6.47 -7.02
C LYS A 89 9.98 6.61 -8.53
N SER A 90 10.75 5.74 -9.20
CA SER A 90 10.88 5.78 -10.66
C SER A 90 9.62 5.27 -11.38
N LYS A 91 8.89 4.31 -10.78
CA LYS A 91 7.74 3.65 -11.41
C LYS A 91 6.39 4.25 -11.03
N PHE A 92 6.25 4.73 -9.80
CA PHE A 92 4.98 5.19 -9.27
C PHE A 92 5.03 6.68 -8.90
N GLU A 93 3.86 7.28 -8.75
CA GLU A 93 3.73 8.61 -8.19
C GLU A 93 3.67 8.51 -6.66
N ILE A 94 4.68 9.03 -5.97
CA ILE A 94 4.75 8.97 -4.50
C ILE A 94 3.96 10.11 -3.88
N ILE A 95 3.03 9.77 -2.99
CA ILE A 95 2.22 10.75 -2.28
C ILE A 95 3.10 11.50 -1.28
N LYS A 96 3.33 12.79 -1.56
CA LYS A 96 4.19 13.66 -0.74
C LYS A 96 3.70 13.69 0.72
N GLY A 97 4.65 13.61 1.65
CA GLY A 97 4.36 13.69 3.09
C GLY A 97 3.72 12.44 3.72
N LYS A 98 3.34 11.42 2.94
CA LYS A 98 2.79 10.16 3.47
C LYS A 98 3.81 9.06 3.70
N THR A 99 4.99 9.13 3.08
CA THR A 99 6.04 8.13 3.31
C THR A 99 6.45 8.11 4.79
N VAL A 100 6.28 6.96 5.43
CA VAL A 100 6.73 6.72 6.79
C VAL A 100 8.10 6.05 6.69
N LYS A 101 9.14 6.77 7.09
CA LYS A 101 10.49 6.21 7.15
C LYS A 101 10.65 5.41 8.44
N ARG A 102 11.42 4.34 8.36
CA ARG A 102 11.93 3.63 9.54
C ARG A 102 12.53 4.59 10.56
N GLY A 103 12.13 4.45 11.82
CA GLY A 103 12.64 5.24 12.95
C GLY A 103 12.04 6.64 13.06
N GLN A 104 11.11 7.01 12.17
CA GLN A 104 10.45 8.31 12.22
C GLN A 104 9.41 8.38 13.34
N ASN A 105 8.76 7.27 13.66
CA ASN A 105 7.79 7.22 14.74
C ASN A 105 8.51 7.00 16.07
N LYS A 106 8.37 7.93 17.02
CA LYS A 106 8.76 7.69 18.41
C LYS A 106 7.83 6.62 18.98
N LYS A 107 8.34 5.41 19.15
CA LYS A 107 7.57 4.30 19.72
C LYS A 107 7.61 4.36 21.24
N SER A 108 6.50 3.99 21.85
CA SER A 108 6.47 3.79 23.29
C SER A 108 7.42 2.64 23.67
N PRO A 109 8.14 2.71 24.81
CA PRO A 109 9.08 1.66 25.22
C PRO A 109 8.44 0.26 25.36
N ASP A 110 7.12 0.20 25.59
CA ASP A 110 6.32 -1.03 25.66
C ASP A 110 5.93 -1.61 24.28
N THR A 111 6.21 -0.90 23.18
CA THR A 111 5.83 -1.34 21.83
C THR A 111 7.00 -2.00 21.08
N PHE A 112 7.02 -3.34 21.08
CA PHE A 112 8.04 -4.18 20.41
C PHE A 112 7.75 -4.50 18.93
N LYS A 113 7.10 -3.59 18.20
CA LYS A 113 6.83 -3.77 16.76
C LYS A 113 7.96 -3.14 15.95
N PHE A 114 8.43 -3.79 14.89
CA PHE A 114 9.40 -3.20 13.97
C PHE A 114 8.83 -2.01 13.18
N ASP A 115 9.68 -1.03 12.85
CA ASP A 115 9.29 0.15 12.06
C ASP A 115 9.75 -0.02 10.62
N SER A 116 8.98 -0.77 9.84
CA SER A 116 9.25 -0.93 8.41
C SER A 116 8.96 0.36 7.66
N THR A 117 9.78 0.68 6.66
CA THR A 117 9.49 1.80 5.75
C THR A 117 8.21 1.52 4.96
N ARG A 118 7.32 2.51 4.90
CA ARG A 118 6.05 2.45 4.16
C ARG A 118 5.98 3.59 3.17
N ILE A 119 5.76 3.24 1.91
CA ILE A 119 5.58 4.18 0.80
C ILE A 119 4.12 4.13 0.39
N TYR A 120 3.47 5.29 0.30
CA TYR A 120 2.13 5.38 -0.25
C TYR A 120 2.21 6.01 -1.63
N ALA A 121 1.60 5.38 -2.61
CA ALA A 121 1.78 5.72 -4.01
C ALA A 121 0.48 5.53 -4.82
N GLN A 122 0.51 6.06 -6.04
CA GLN A 122 -0.49 5.89 -7.09
C GLN A 122 0.19 5.51 -8.41
N LEU A 123 -0.58 4.94 -9.35
CA LEU A 123 -0.10 4.73 -10.71
C LEU A 123 0.11 6.10 -11.39
N LYS A 124 1.15 6.21 -12.22
CA LYS A 124 1.37 7.43 -13.01
C LYS A 124 0.30 7.53 -14.09
N SER A 125 -0.43 8.64 -14.12
CA SER A 125 -1.32 8.96 -15.23
C SER A 125 -0.61 9.81 -16.27
N ASN A 126 -0.94 9.60 -17.55
CA ASN A 126 -0.73 10.65 -18.55
C ASN A 126 -1.86 11.67 -18.35
N ASN A 127 -1.52 12.95 -18.17
CA ASN A 127 -2.40 13.99 -17.62
C ASN A 127 -3.62 14.37 -18.48
N ASP A 128 -3.89 13.69 -19.60
CA ASP A 128 -4.85 14.16 -20.60
C ASP A 128 -6.27 13.56 -20.47
N ILE A 129 -6.52 12.63 -19.54
CA ILE A 129 -7.80 11.84 -19.53
C ILE A 129 -8.42 11.69 -18.13
N ILE A 130 -7.95 12.38 -17.09
CA ILE A 130 -8.61 12.29 -15.78
C ILE A 130 -9.82 13.22 -15.76
N GLN A 131 -11.00 12.69 -16.10
CA GLN A 131 -12.26 13.36 -15.80
C GLN A 131 -12.46 13.38 -14.29
N GLU A 132 -12.62 14.58 -13.70
CA GLU A 132 -12.66 14.79 -12.24
C GLU A 132 -13.80 14.03 -11.52
N ASN A 133 -14.77 13.49 -12.26
CA ASN A 133 -16.00 12.90 -11.72
C ASN A 133 -16.09 11.37 -11.80
N GLU A 134 -15.12 10.67 -12.41
CA GLU A 134 -15.14 9.21 -12.52
C GLU A 134 -14.02 8.55 -11.71
N LEU A 135 -14.37 7.47 -11.02
CA LEU A 135 -13.38 6.65 -10.30
C LEU A 135 -12.43 6.01 -11.32
N SER A 136 -11.14 6.20 -11.14
CA SER A 136 -10.12 5.68 -12.05
C SER A 136 -9.00 4.95 -11.31
N ILE A 137 -8.34 4.01 -12.00
CA ILE A 137 -7.18 3.27 -11.47
C ILE A 137 -6.05 4.20 -11.00
N TYR A 138 -5.90 5.37 -11.63
CA TYR A 138 -4.86 6.35 -11.29
C TYR A 138 -5.13 7.09 -9.96
N GLN A 139 -6.38 7.07 -9.48
CA GLN A 139 -6.75 7.70 -8.21
C GLN A 139 -6.61 6.74 -7.01
N ILE A 140 -6.52 5.43 -7.26
CA ILE A 140 -6.40 4.42 -6.21
C ILE A 140 -5.01 4.50 -5.57
N LYS A 141 -5.00 4.81 -4.27
CA LYS A 141 -3.81 4.84 -3.44
C LYS A 141 -3.50 3.44 -2.92
N PHE A 142 -2.23 3.09 -2.87
CA PHE A 142 -1.78 1.82 -2.32
C PHE A 142 -0.52 1.98 -1.47
N GLU A 143 -0.30 1.00 -0.60
CA GLU A 143 0.82 0.96 0.34
C GLU A 143 1.85 -0.08 -0.12
N ILE A 144 3.12 0.32 -0.17
CA ILE A 144 4.27 -0.56 -0.35
C ILE A 144 5.06 -0.55 0.96
N GLN A 145 5.15 -1.71 1.61
CA GLN A 145 5.99 -1.91 2.79
C GLN A 145 7.34 -2.51 2.36
N ILE A 146 8.42 -2.01 2.95
CA ILE A 146 9.76 -2.57 2.76
C ILE A 146 10.22 -3.14 4.11
N LYS A 147 10.33 -4.46 4.19
CA LYS A 147 10.71 -5.19 5.40
C LYS A 147 12.01 -5.94 5.17
N SER A 148 12.91 -5.96 6.15
CA SER A 148 13.99 -6.94 6.13
C SER A 148 13.45 -8.35 6.37
N ALA A 149 14.23 -9.38 6.01
CA ALA A 149 13.89 -10.77 6.29
C ALA A 149 13.57 -11.01 7.78
N PHE A 150 14.35 -10.41 8.69
CA PHE A 150 14.10 -10.49 10.14
C PHE A 150 12.80 -9.81 10.56
N GLU A 151 12.51 -8.62 10.02
CA GLU A 151 11.26 -7.93 10.33
C GLU A 151 10.05 -8.70 9.81
N HIS A 152 10.18 -9.31 8.63
CA HIS A 152 9.12 -10.15 8.08
C HIS A 152 8.89 -11.37 8.98
N ALA A 153 9.94 -12.12 9.30
CA ALA A 153 9.88 -13.31 10.14
C ALA A 153 9.29 -13.06 11.54
N TRP A 154 9.49 -11.87 12.11
CA TRP A 154 8.90 -11.49 13.40
C TRP A 154 7.45 -11.02 13.31
N SER A 155 7.01 -10.61 12.12
CA SER A 155 5.67 -10.07 11.89
C SER A 155 4.65 -11.09 11.38
N VAL A 156 5.13 -12.26 10.97
CA VAL A 156 4.34 -13.43 10.57
C VAL A 156 4.13 -14.32 11.79
#